data_AF-A0A661GVY2-F1
#
_entry.id   AF-A0A661GVY2-F1
#
_cell.length_a   1.000
_cell.length_b   1.000
_cell.length_c   1.000
_cell.angle_alpha   90.00
_cell.angle_beta   90.00
_cell.angle_gamma   90.00
#
_symmetry.space_group_name_H-M   'P 1'
#
loop_
_entity.id
_entity.type
_entity.pdbx_description
1 polymer ?
#
loop_
_entity_poly.entity_id
_entity_poly.type
_entity_poly.pdbx_seq_one_letter_code
_entity_poly.pdbx_strand_id
1 'polypeptide(L)'
;MSLRTIAAAITLWGVVLLVQLMVAGQVLAEPELSRFLPGIDPGELFADANRIGEAEGEPPAAAVFEDDEQLGFVFLTSDYVNSTGYSGKPIHQLVVLDMDGVVRKVLLVEHHEPIVLIGIPEKRIVAVLDNYIGTNIGQMVRGELGEPKVDVVTGATVTVMVMDDNILRSAIAVARAHHLSGLAPRRKRVGPTASINPDIIAVEDWQTLLDEAAVQQLKLTLGQVNAAFEASGDPLAVKAAEEGPADETFIELYTAIVSIPAIGRSLLGEAEYKNLIGKLEPDQQAILVAGGGRYSFKGSGYVRGGIFDRFQVVQGDALIRFHDYEHKRLRRIAASGAPKLKDVDLFVVPTDQGFDGAMPWQLELLVGRLTGPTKKSFLNFDLLYTPPDKYLIYAQPEVLPAVGLLSWLKVDA
;
A
#
# COMPACT_ATOMS: atom_id res chain seq x y z
N MET A 1 24.17 -40.68 40.99
CA MET A 1 24.45 -39.48 40.16
C MET A 1 24.22 -38.26 41.04
N SER A 2 25.19 -37.36 41.20
CA SER A 2 25.05 -36.23 42.14
C SER A 2 24.04 -35.20 41.63
N LEU A 3 23.37 -34.45 42.52
CA LEU A 3 22.45 -33.38 42.11
C LEU A 3 23.12 -32.35 41.18
N ARG A 4 24.44 -32.15 41.32
CA ARG A 4 25.23 -31.25 40.45
C ARG A 4 25.31 -31.73 39.00
N THR A 5 25.44 -33.04 38.80
CA THR A 5 25.45 -33.64 37.46
C THR A 5 24.09 -33.56 36.75
N ILE A 6 22.99 -33.59 37.51
CA ILE A 6 21.63 -33.43 36.96
C ILE A 6 21.37 -31.97 36.58
N ALA A 7 21.76 -31.02 37.44
CA ALA A 7 21.61 -29.59 37.18
C ALA A 7 22.41 -29.14 35.94
N ALA A 8 23.64 -29.63 35.77
CA ALA A 8 24.48 -29.34 34.60
C ALA A 8 23.89 -29.91 33.29
N ALA A 9 23.29 -31.10 33.35
CA ALA A 9 22.62 -31.69 32.19
C ALA A 9 21.37 -30.89 31.79
N ILE A 10 20.59 -30.39 32.75
CA ILE A 10 19.40 -29.57 32.49
C ILE A 10 19.79 -28.21 31.90
N THR A 11 20.86 -27.58 32.38
CA THR A 11 21.34 -26.30 31.81
C THR A 11 21.88 -26.49 30.40
N LEU A 12 22.62 -27.57 30.13
CA LEU A 12 23.13 -27.88 28.79
C LEU A 12 21.97 -28.15 27.81
N TRP A 13 20.95 -28.89 28.23
CA TRP A 13 19.74 -29.11 27.43
C TRP A 13 18.96 -27.82 27.18
N GLY A 14 18.84 -26.96 28.19
CA GLY A 14 18.19 -25.65 28.06
C GLY A 14 18.90 -24.73 27.06
N VAL A 15 20.24 -24.72 27.06
CA VAL A 15 21.05 -23.94 26.10
C VAL A 15 20.96 -24.51 24.69
N VAL A 16 21.01 -25.84 24.52
CA VAL A 16 20.82 -26.47 23.20
C VAL A 16 19.43 -26.20 22.64
N LEU A 17 18.39 -26.24 23.48
CA LEU A 17 17.02 -25.90 23.07
C LEU A 17 16.90 -24.42 22.67
N LEU A 18 17.54 -23.51 23.41
CA LEU A 18 17.57 -22.07 23.09
C LEU A 18 18.32 -21.77 21.78
N VAL A 19 19.42 -22.49 21.52
CA VAL A 19 20.17 -22.38 20.25
C VAL A 19 19.35 -22.96 19.09
N GLN A 20 18.63 -24.07 19.28
CA GLN A 20 17.73 -24.59 18.24
C GLN A 20 16.53 -23.67 17.97
N LEU A 21 16.00 -23.00 18.99
CA LEU A 21 14.96 -21.99 18.84
C LEU A 21 15.47 -20.70 18.17
N MET A 22 16.76 -20.37 18.29
CA MET A 22 17.39 -19.25 17.56
C MET A 22 17.76 -19.60 16.12
N VAL A 23 18.00 -20.88 15.80
CA VAL A 23 18.27 -21.37 14.42
C VAL A 23 16.99 -21.62 13.64
N ALA A 24 15.83 -21.71 14.28
CA ALA A 24 14.52 -21.54 13.63
C ALA A 24 14.26 -20.07 13.23
N GLY A 25 15.31 -19.36 12.85
CA GLY A 25 15.26 -18.05 12.24
C GLY A 25 14.53 -18.16 10.90
N GLN A 26 13.44 -17.39 10.81
CA GLN A 26 12.84 -16.93 9.57
C GLN A 26 12.83 -17.96 8.44
N VAL A 27 11.83 -18.84 8.47
CA VAL A 27 11.31 -19.38 7.21
C VAL A 27 10.74 -18.18 6.47
N LEU A 28 11.59 -17.49 5.70
CA LEU A 28 11.14 -16.69 4.58
C LEU A 28 10.27 -17.64 3.75
N ALA A 29 9.01 -17.26 3.53
CA ALA A 29 8.14 -18.05 2.67
C ALA A 29 8.90 -18.34 1.37
N GLU A 30 8.97 -19.62 0.96
CA GLU A 30 9.58 -19.96 -0.32
C GLU A 30 8.88 -19.14 -1.40
N PRO A 31 9.61 -18.49 -2.31
CA PRO A 31 8.97 -17.69 -3.33
C PRO A 31 8.03 -18.53 -4.19
N GLU A 32 6.79 -18.10 -4.30
CA GLU A 32 5.72 -18.87 -4.93
C GLU A 32 5.84 -18.88 -6.46
N LEU A 33 6.56 -17.93 -7.07
CA LEU A 33 6.78 -17.87 -8.53
C LEU A 33 7.23 -19.22 -9.10
N SER A 34 8.21 -19.86 -8.46
CA SER A 34 8.77 -21.16 -8.88
C SER A 34 7.72 -22.28 -8.94
N ARG A 35 6.65 -22.19 -8.15
CA ARG A 35 5.52 -23.14 -8.19
C ARG A 35 4.71 -23.03 -9.47
N PHE A 36 4.59 -21.83 -10.03
CA PHE A 36 3.73 -21.56 -11.18
C PHE A 36 4.45 -21.70 -12.52
N LEU A 37 5.74 -21.36 -12.62
CA LEU A 37 6.48 -21.35 -13.89
C LEU A 37 6.43 -22.67 -14.69
N PRO A 38 6.57 -23.88 -14.08
CA PRO A 38 6.59 -25.13 -14.85
C PRO A 38 5.31 -25.45 -15.63
N GLY A 39 4.18 -24.82 -15.27
CA GLY A 39 2.89 -25.02 -15.92
C GLY A 39 2.59 -24.02 -17.04
N ILE A 40 3.49 -23.08 -17.32
CA ILE A 40 3.27 -21.98 -18.27
C ILE A 40 4.01 -22.26 -19.57
N ASP A 41 3.29 -22.20 -20.69
CA ASP A 41 3.91 -22.16 -22.01
C ASP A 41 4.55 -20.77 -22.22
N PRO A 42 5.87 -20.68 -22.53
CA PRO A 42 6.52 -19.41 -22.83
C PRO A 42 5.75 -18.57 -23.88
N GLY A 43 5.14 -19.23 -24.87
CA GLY A 43 4.34 -18.60 -25.92
C GLY A 43 3.10 -17.84 -25.40
N GLU A 44 2.61 -18.16 -24.20
CA GLU A 44 1.51 -17.44 -23.56
C GLU A 44 1.94 -16.10 -22.94
N LEU A 45 3.22 -15.97 -22.61
CA LEU A 45 3.82 -14.76 -22.02
C LEU A 45 4.21 -13.75 -23.10
N PHE A 46 4.92 -14.23 -24.13
CA PHE A 46 5.23 -13.52 -25.35
C PHE A 46 5.02 -14.48 -26.52
N ALA A 47 4.40 -14.02 -27.61
CA ALA A 47 4.06 -14.88 -28.74
C ALA A 47 5.27 -15.63 -29.34
N ASP A 48 6.45 -14.99 -29.31
CA ASP A 48 7.69 -15.51 -29.89
C ASP A 48 8.62 -16.18 -28.84
N ALA A 49 8.22 -16.21 -27.56
CA ALA A 49 9.04 -16.82 -26.52
C ALA A 49 9.07 -18.35 -26.63
N ASN A 50 10.24 -18.92 -26.34
CA ASN A 50 10.44 -20.37 -26.31
C ASN A 50 11.09 -20.88 -25.02
N ARG A 51 11.49 -19.97 -24.11
CA ARG A 51 12.15 -20.34 -22.84
C ARG A 51 11.85 -19.35 -21.73
N ILE A 52 11.63 -19.87 -20.52
CA ILE A 52 11.56 -19.11 -19.27
C ILE A 52 12.78 -19.54 -18.42
N GLY A 53 13.49 -18.56 -17.86
CA GLY A 53 14.61 -18.77 -16.94
C GLY A 53 14.17 -19.21 -15.54
N GLU A 54 15.13 -19.44 -14.67
CA GLU A 54 14.85 -19.67 -13.25
C GLU A 54 14.38 -18.36 -12.58
N ALA A 55 13.64 -18.50 -11.49
CA ALA A 55 13.24 -17.37 -10.66
C ALA A 55 14.45 -16.89 -9.86
N GLU A 56 14.89 -15.66 -10.09
CA GLU A 56 16.08 -15.06 -9.47
C GLU A 56 15.74 -13.74 -8.78
N GLY A 57 16.50 -13.40 -7.73
CA GLY A 57 16.35 -12.15 -6.98
C GLY A 57 15.45 -12.27 -5.74
N GLU A 58 15.42 -11.21 -4.94
CA GLU A 58 14.57 -11.07 -3.76
C GLU A 58 13.87 -9.69 -3.78
N PRO A 59 12.55 -9.62 -4.08
CA PRO A 59 11.67 -10.71 -4.50
C PRO A 59 12.01 -11.22 -5.92
N PRO A 60 11.59 -12.44 -6.30
CA PRO A 60 12.07 -13.06 -7.53
C PRO A 60 11.31 -12.64 -8.78
N ALA A 61 12.02 -12.67 -9.90
CA ALA A 61 11.49 -12.60 -11.25
C ALA A 61 12.23 -13.61 -12.15
N ALA A 62 11.58 -14.09 -13.19
CA ALA A 62 12.19 -14.96 -14.19
C ALA A 62 12.30 -14.23 -15.54
N ALA A 63 13.47 -14.32 -16.17
CA ALA A 63 13.67 -13.78 -17.51
C ALA A 63 12.96 -14.66 -18.56
N VAL A 64 12.36 -14.04 -19.58
CA VAL A 64 11.69 -14.74 -20.69
C VAL A 64 12.44 -14.47 -21.99
N PHE A 65 12.63 -15.49 -22.81
CA PHE A 65 13.52 -15.45 -23.98
C PHE A 65 12.87 -15.96 -25.26
N GLU A 66 13.28 -15.36 -26.38
CA GLU A 66 13.27 -15.94 -27.72
C GLU A 66 14.71 -16.37 -28.04
N ASP A 67 14.98 -17.68 -27.97
CA ASP A 67 16.33 -18.23 -28.09
C ASP A 67 17.31 -17.63 -27.03
N ASP A 68 18.25 -16.81 -27.50
CA ASP A 68 19.25 -16.10 -26.69
C ASP A 68 18.88 -14.64 -26.40
N GLU A 69 17.82 -14.11 -27.03
CA GLU A 69 17.34 -12.75 -26.81
C GLU A 69 16.36 -12.71 -25.63
N GLN A 70 16.67 -11.88 -24.63
CA GLN A 70 15.77 -11.66 -23.51
C GLN A 70 14.67 -10.67 -23.91
N LEU A 71 13.42 -11.13 -23.91
CA LEU A 71 12.24 -10.33 -24.24
C LEU A 71 11.74 -9.51 -23.05
N GLY A 72 11.97 -9.99 -21.82
CA GLY A 72 11.48 -9.34 -20.62
C GLY A 72 11.54 -10.20 -19.37
N PHE A 73 10.64 -9.92 -18.44
CA PHE A 73 10.52 -10.58 -17.14
C PHE A 73 9.08 -11.01 -16.86
N VAL A 74 8.92 -12.16 -16.20
CA VAL A 74 7.67 -12.62 -15.59
C VAL A 74 7.86 -12.77 -14.09
N PHE A 75 6.85 -12.34 -13.32
CA PHE A 75 6.89 -12.39 -11.86
C PHE A 75 5.50 -12.57 -11.29
N LEU A 76 5.44 -13.04 -10.05
CA LEU A 76 4.21 -13.29 -9.31
C LEU A 76 3.93 -12.13 -8.36
N THR A 77 2.76 -11.51 -8.49
CA THR A 77 2.42 -10.32 -7.68
C THR A 77 2.52 -10.57 -6.17
N SER A 78 2.10 -11.74 -5.71
CA SER A 78 2.08 -12.12 -4.28
C SER A 78 3.47 -12.27 -3.64
N ASP A 79 4.53 -12.45 -4.44
CA ASP A 79 5.90 -12.47 -3.91
C ASP A 79 6.41 -11.07 -3.58
N TYR A 80 5.78 -10.02 -4.14
CA TYR A 80 6.15 -8.62 -3.94
C TYR A 80 5.20 -7.91 -2.98
N VAL A 81 3.90 -8.12 -3.17
CA VAL A 81 2.83 -7.43 -2.43
C VAL A 81 1.73 -8.44 -2.16
N ASN A 82 1.40 -8.60 -0.89
CA ASN A 82 0.41 -9.58 -0.45
C ASN A 82 -0.89 -8.92 0.02
N SER A 83 -1.34 -7.87 -0.67
CA SER A 83 -2.66 -7.30 -0.39
C SER A 83 -3.72 -8.35 -0.72
N THR A 84 -4.66 -8.55 0.19
CA THR A 84 -5.69 -9.59 0.09
C THR A 84 -7.08 -8.99 -0.02
N GLY A 85 -7.98 -9.74 -0.65
CA GLY A 85 -9.39 -9.38 -0.79
C GLY A 85 -10.25 -10.03 0.29
N TYR A 86 -11.50 -10.35 -0.05
CA TYR A 86 -12.46 -10.90 0.92
C TYR A 86 -12.06 -12.26 1.50
N SER A 87 -11.24 -13.03 0.77
CA SER A 87 -10.80 -14.34 1.23
C SER A 87 -9.72 -14.27 2.30
N GLY A 88 -9.06 -13.11 2.47
CA GLY A 88 -7.86 -12.98 3.30
C GLY A 88 -6.67 -13.82 2.79
N LYS A 89 -6.77 -14.38 1.59
CA LYS A 89 -5.72 -15.16 0.93
C LYS A 89 -5.10 -14.36 -0.21
N PRO A 90 -3.84 -14.64 -0.59
CA PRO A 90 -3.22 -14.02 -1.75
C PRO A 90 -4.04 -14.23 -3.02
N ILE A 91 -4.02 -13.23 -3.90
CA ILE A 91 -4.51 -13.32 -5.26
C ILE A 91 -3.29 -13.40 -6.17
N HIS A 92 -3.05 -14.58 -6.72
CA HIS A 92 -1.84 -14.87 -7.49
C HIS A 92 -2.04 -14.46 -8.95
N GLN A 93 -1.28 -13.46 -9.38
CA GLN A 93 -1.26 -12.99 -10.76
C GLN A 93 0.17 -13.04 -11.29
N LEU A 94 0.37 -13.60 -12.48
CA LEU A 94 1.62 -13.44 -13.22
C LEU A 94 1.54 -12.16 -14.03
N VAL A 95 2.54 -11.30 -13.91
CA VAL A 95 2.67 -10.08 -14.71
C VAL A 95 3.92 -10.19 -15.57
N VAL A 96 3.79 -9.80 -16.83
CA VAL A 96 4.87 -9.82 -17.82
C VAL A 96 5.22 -8.40 -18.22
N LEU A 97 6.48 -8.02 -18.02
CA LEU A 97 7.06 -6.77 -18.48
C LEU A 97 8.05 -7.03 -19.60
N ASP A 98 8.00 -6.26 -20.69
CA ASP A 98 9.09 -6.24 -21.66
C ASP A 98 10.30 -5.43 -21.17
N MET A 99 11.38 -5.44 -21.95
CA MET A 99 12.61 -4.69 -21.63
C MET A 99 12.41 -3.17 -21.59
N ASP A 100 11.35 -2.63 -22.20
CA ASP A 100 10.97 -1.22 -22.13
C ASP A 100 10.10 -0.90 -20.90
N GLY A 101 9.82 -1.90 -20.06
CA GLY A 101 8.97 -1.80 -18.87
C GLY A 101 7.49 -1.61 -19.20
N VAL A 102 7.05 -2.13 -20.35
CA VAL A 102 5.64 -2.15 -20.76
C VAL A 102 5.01 -3.47 -20.35
N VAL A 103 3.82 -3.40 -19.73
CA VAL A 103 3.03 -4.59 -19.40
C VAL A 103 2.56 -5.28 -20.68
N ARG A 104 2.97 -6.53 -20.89
CA ARG A 104 2.60 -7.34 -22.06
C ARG A 104 1.45 -8.29 -21.77
N LYS A 105 1.37 -8.76 -20.53
CA LYS A 105 0.38 -9.76 -20.11
C LYS A 105 0.15 -9.67 -18.61
N VAL A 106 -1.08 -9.97 -18.21
CA VAL A 106 -1.44 -10.29 -16.83
C VAL A 106 -2.26 -11.57 -16.85
N LEU A 107 -1.86 -12.57 -16.08
CA LEU A 107 -2.56 -13.85 -15.96
C LEU A 107 -3.02 -14.05 -14.52
N LEU A 108 -4.32 -14.28 -14.32
CA LEU A 108 -4.84 -14.71 -13.03
C LEU A 108 -4.62 -16.22 -12.88
N VAL A 109 -3.64 -16.63 -12.07
CA VAL A 109 -3.22 -18.04 -11.98
C VAL A 109 -3.83 -18.78 -10.80
N GLU A 110 -4.13 -18.09 -9.69
CA GLU A 110 -4.84 -18.67 -8.56
C GLU A 110 -5.52 -17.59 -7.72
N HIS A 111 -6.77 -17.82 -7.31
CA HIS A 111 -7.45 -16.96 -6.34
C HIS A 111 -8.48 -17.73 -5.53
N HIS A 112 -8.82 -17.19 -4.36
CA HIS A 112 -9.83 -17.76 -3.46
C HIS A 112 -11.00 -16.79 -3.20
N GLU A 113 -11.07 -15.71 -3.97
CA GLU A 113 -12.11 -14.71 -3.86
C GLU A 113 -13.50 -15.28 -4.19
N PRO A 114 -14.55 -14.92 -3.42
CA PRO A 114 -15.90 -15.47 -3.59
C PRO A 114 -16.64 -14.92 -4.82
N ILE A 115 -15.92 -14.47 -5.87
CA ILE A 115 -16.49 -13.83 -7.07
C ILE A 115 -17.42 -14.79 -7.85
N VAL A 116 -17.06 -16.07 -7.96
CA VAL A 116 -17.89 -17.08 -8.62
C VAL A 116 -19.11 -17.42 -7.76
N LEU A 117 -18.95 -17.44 -6.44
CA LEU A 117 -20.03 -17.72 -5.48
C LEU A 117 -21.15 -16.67 -5.55
N ILE A 118 -20.78 -15.41 -5.79
CA ILE A 118 -21.72 -14.30 -6.00
C ILE A 118 -22.19 -14.17 -7.47
N GLY A 119 -21.84 -15.13 -8.33
CA GLY A 119 -22.34 -15.25 -9.70
C GLY A 119 -21.59 -14.41 -10.75
N ILE A 120 -20.40 -13.89 -10.43
CA ILE A 120 -19.56 -13.15 -11.38
C ILE A 120 -18.67 -14.14 -12.13
N PRO A 121 -18.78 -14.25 -13.47
CA PRO A 121 -17.90 -15.12 -14.24
C PRO A 121 -16.44 -14.64 -14.19
N GLU A 122 -15.50 -15.55 -13.92
CA GLU A 122 -14.06 -15.25 -13.85
C GLU A 122 -13.53 -14.55 -15.10
N LYS A 123 -14.00 -14.94 -16.29
CA LYS A 123 -13.66 -14.27 -17.57
C LYS A 123 -13.92 -12.76 -17.58
N ARG A 124 -14.86 -12.27 -16.76
CA ARG A 124 -15.09 -10.82 -16.62
C ARG A 124 -13.96 -10.14 -15.84
N ILE A 125 -13.41 -10.82 -14.85
CA ILE A 125 -12.26 -10.32 -14.10
C ILE A 125 -11.01 -10.34 -14.97
N VAL A 126 -10.77 -11.45 -15.68
CA VAL A 126 -9.65 -11.56 -16.64
C VAL A 126 -9.70 -10.44 -17.68
N ALA A 127 -10.88 -10.13 -18.24
CA ALA A 127 -11.04 -9.03 -19.19
C ALA A 127 -10.72 -7.63 -18.60
N VAL A 128 -10.84 -7.45 -17.28
CA VAL A 128 -10.41 -6.20 -16.63
C VAL A 128 -8.88 -6.14 -16.55
N LEU A 129 -8.21 -7.28 -16.36
CA LEU A 129 -6.74 -7.35 -16.32
C LEU A 129 -6.11 -7.03 -17.69
N ASP A 130 -6.83 -7.21 -18.79
CA ASP A 130 -6.36 -6.81 -20.12
C ASP A 130 -6.14 -5.28 -20.23
N ASN A 131 -6.76 -4.47 -19.37
CA ASN A 131 -6.58 -3.01 -19.37
C ASN A 131 -5.16 -2.57 -19.00
N TYR A 132 -4.36 -3.42 -18.34
CA TYR A 132 -2.97 -3.09 -18.03
C TYR A 132 -2.05 -3.26 -19.24
N ILE A 133 -2.43 -4.08 -20.24
CA ILE A 133 -1.59 -4.35 -21.40
C ILE A 133 -1.30 -3.05 -22.16
N GLY A 134 -0.02 -2.80 -22.43
CA GLY A 134 0.47 -1.57 -23.06
C GLY A 134 0.83 -0.45 -22.09
N THR A 135 0.61 -0.62 -20.78
CA THR A 135 0.99 0.37 -19.77
C THR A 135 2.50 0.40 -19.60
N ASN A 136 3.13 1.54 -19.86
CA ASN A 136 4.53 1.75 -19.56
C ASN A 136 4.70 2.19 -18.09
N ILE A 137 5.33 1.34 -17.27
CA ILE A 137 5.45 1.55 -15.82
C ILE A 137 6.27 2.79 -15.49
N GLY A 138 7.37 3.04 -16.20
CA GLY A 138 8.22 4.20 -15.94
C GLY A 138 7.54 5.53 -16.32
N GLN A 139 6.82 5.58 -17.43
CA GLN A 139 6.03 6.77 -17.82
C GLN A 139 4.92 7.06 -16.81
N MET A 140 4.24 6.03 -16.34
CA MET A 140 3.22 6.14 -15.30
C MET A 140 3.79 6.69 -13.99
N VAL A 141 4.90 6.14 -13.49
CA VAL A 141 5.57 6.62 -12.27
C VAL A 141 6.04 8.08 -12.41
N ARG A 142 6.39 8.54 -13.61
CA ARG A 142 6.75 9.95 -13.87
C ARG A 142 5.54 10.87 -14.08
N GLY A 143 4.32 10.34 -14.08
CA GLY A 143 3.09 11.09 -14.35
C GLY A 143 2.89 11.49 -15.81
N GLU A 144 3.66 10.91 -16.73
CA GLU A 144 3.53 11.12 -18.19
C GLU A 144 2.33 10.34 -18.76
N LEU A 145 1.94 9.26 -18.06
CA LEU A 145 0.77 8.43 -18.35
C LEU A 145 -0.09 8.36 -17.08
N GLY A 146 -1.40 8.53 -17.21
CA GLY A 146 -2.32 8.30 -16.09
C GLY A 146 -2.42 6.81 -15.75
N GLU A 147 -2.83 6.49 -14.52
CA GLU A 147 -3.05 5.09 -14.14
C GLU A 147 -4.12 4.42 -15.03
N PRO A 148 -3.97 3.12 -15.33
CA PRO A 148 -4.98 2.37 -16.08
C PRO A 148 -6.35 2.47 -15.41
N LYS A 149 -7.39 2.76 -16.20
CA LYS A 149 -8.75 2.78 -15.66
C LYS A 149 -9.19 1.36 -15.33
N VAL A 150 -9.46 1.12 -14.05
CA VAL A 150 -10.04 -0.13 -13.58
C VAL A 150 -11.55 -0.12 -13.82
N ASP A 151 -12.06 -0.94 -14.76
CA ASP A 151 -13.52 -1.15 -14.92
C ASP A 151 -14.00 -2.04 -13.77
N VAL A 152 -14.54 -1.41 -12.75
CA VAL A 152 -14.94 -2.08 -11.53
C VAL A 152 -16.16 -2.96 -11.77
N VAL A 153 -16.00 -4.27 -11.55
CA VAL A 153 -17.08 -5.24 -11.63
C VAL A 153 -17.93 -5.18 -10.35
N THR A 154 -19.21 -4.83 -10.50
CA THR A 154 -20.14 -4.80 -9.34
C THR A 154 -20.20 -6.16 -8.66
N GLY A 155 -20.05 -6.16 -7.33
CA GLY A 155 -19.96 -7.34 -6.49
C GLY A 155 -18.52 -7.84 -6.28
N ALA A 156 -17.59 -7.51 -7.17
CA ALA A 156 -16.16 -7.84 -7.06
C ALA A 156 -15.27 -6.60 -6.97
N THR A 157 -15.82 -5.46 -6.56
CA THR A 157 -15.10 -4.18 -6.56
C THR A 157 -13.83 -4.23 -5.73
N VAL A 158 -13.92 -4.73 -4.50
CA VAL A 158 -12.78 -4.92 -3.60
C VAL A 158 -11.73 -5.82 -4.23
N THR A 159 -12.14 -6.99 -4.72
CA THR A 159 -11.25 -7.96 -5.37
C THR A 159 -10.48 -7.35 -6.54
N VAL A 160 -11.17 -6.62 -7.42
CA VAL A 160 -10.55 -5.98 -8.58
C VAL A 160 -9.58 -4.86 -8.16
N MET A 161 -9.90 -4.10 -7.12
CA MET A 161 -8.99 -3.06 -6.60
C MET A 161 -7.75 -3.63 -5.93
N VAL A 162 -7.87 -4.77 -5.24
CA VAL A 162 -6.71 -5.47 -4.67
C VAL A 162 -5.84 -6.06 -5.80
N MET A 163 -6.46 -6.60 -6.84
CA MET A 163 -5.77 -7.07 -8.04
C MET A 163 -4.99 -5.95 -8.75
N ASP A 164 -5.60 -4.78 -8.91
CA ASP A 164 -4.99 -3.58 -9.48
C ASP A 164 -3.71 -3.18 -8.71
N ASP A 165 -3.86 -3.04 -7.40
CA ASP A 165 -2.79 -2.69 -6.48
C ASP A 165 -1.60 -3.66 -6.56
N ASN A 166 -1.91 -4.96 -6.50
CA ASN A 166 -0.92 -6.03 -6.59
C ASN A 166 -0.15 -5.97 -7.91
N ILE A 167 -0.82 -5.68 -9.04
CA ILE A 167 -0.19 -5.57 -10.36
C ILE A 167 0.72 -4.34 -10.43
N LEU A 168 0.19 -3.16 -10.10
CA LEU A 168 0.93 -1.91 -10.31
C LEU A 168 2.18 -1.85 -9.42
N ARG A 169 2.06 -2.22 -8.14
CA ARG A 169 3.21 -2.15 -7.22
C ARG A 169 4.30 -3.16 -7.51
N SER A 170 3.93 -4.40 -7.80
CA SER A 170 4.91 -5.43 -8.14
C SER A 170 5.61 -5.09 -9.45
N ALA A 171 4.89 -4.54 -10.44
CA ALA A 171 5.49 -4.06 -11.68
C ALA A 171 6.47 -2.90 -11.47
N ILE A 172 6.15 -1.94 -10.59
CA ILE A 172 7.08 -0.85 -10.21
C ILE A 172 8.32 -1.42 -9.51
N ALA A 173 8.16 -2.39 -8.61
CA ALA A 173 9.26 -3.01 -7.90
C ALA A 173 10.22 -3.75 -8.85
N VAL A 174 9.67 -4.55 -9.77
CA VAL A 174 10.44 -5.27 -10.80
C VAL A 174 11.14 -4.29 -11.75
N ALA A 175 10.42 -3.28 -12.24
CA ALA A 175 11.01 -2.30 -13.14
C ALA A 175 12.18 -1.55 -12.48
N ARG A 176 12.11 -1.24 -11.18
CA ARG A 176 13.25 -0.65 -10.43
C ARG A 176 14.39 -1.63 -10.22
N ALA A 177 14.09 -2.89 -9.86
CA ALA A 177 15.10 -3.92 -9.60
C ALA A 177 15.92 -4.26 -10.86
N HIS A 178 15.27 -4.26 -12.03
CA HIS A 178 15.89 -4.62 -13.30
C HIS A 178 16.19 -3.42 -14.21
N HIS A 179 16.11 -2.20 -13.69
CA HIS A 179 16.42 -0.95 -14.42
C HIS A 179 15.59 -0.72 -15.70
N LEU A 180 14.33 -1.15 -15.71
CA LEU A 180 13.42 -1.02 -16.84
C LEU A 180 12.79 0.37 -16.90
N SER A 181 12.46 0.84 -18.10
CA SER A 181 11.78 2.13 -18.35
C SER A 181 12.42 3.37 -17.68
N GLY A 182 13.75 3.35 -17.54
CA GLY A 182 14.49 4.44 -16.91
C GLY A 182 14.26 4.58 -15.40
N LEU A 183 13.65 3.57 -14.77
CA LEU A 183 13.56 3.49 -13.32
C LEU A 183 14.88 2.96 -12.75
N ALA A 184 15.26 3.49 -11.59
CA ALA A 184 16.44 3.05 -10.86
C ALA A 184 16.04 2.60 -9.45
N PRO A 185 16.83 1.70 -8.83
CA PRO A 185 16.72 1.42 -7.41
C PRO A 185 16.72 2.73 -6.62
N ARG A 186 15.88 2.81 -5.58
CA ARG A 186 15.83 4.02 -4.75
C ARG A 186 17.24 4.29 -4.22
N ARG A 187 17.77 5.49 -4.53
CA ARG A 187 18.96 5.97 -3.83
C ARG A 187 18.62 6.04 -2.35
N LYS A 188 19.40 5.35 -1.49
CA LYS A 188 19.35 5.61 -0.04
C LYS A 188 19.47 7.11 0.16
N ARG A 189 18.51 7.72 0.88
CA ARG A 189 18.50 9.17 1.10
C ARG A 189 19.81 9.56 1.76
N VAL A 190 20.53 10.47 1.12
CA VAL A 190 21.74 11.10 1.67
C VAL A 190 21.29 12.47 2.17
N GLY A 191 20.74 12.52 3.37
CA GLY A 191 20.20 13.74 3.98
C GLY A 191 19.74 13.48 5.41
N PRO A 192 19.33 14.52 6.15
CA PRO A 192 18.82 14.35 7.50
C PRO A 192 17.63 13.38 7.51
N THR A 193 17.68 12.38 8.37
CA THR A 193 16.57 11.45 8.57
C THR A 193 15.66 12.04 9.65
N ALA A 194 14.40 12.27 9.30
CA ALA A 194 13.38 12.65 10.26
C ALA A 194 12.88 11.41 11.01
N SER A 195 12.61 11.56 12.30
CA SER A 195 11.85 10.58 13.07
C SER A 195 10.91 11.29 14.04
N ILE A 196 9.88 10.60 14.50
CA ILE A 196 8.91 11.15 15.45
C ILE A 196 9.60 11.47 16.78
N ASN A 197 9.36 12.68 17.30
CA ASN A 197 9.85 13.08 18.62
C ASN A 197 8.92 12.53 19.72
N PRO A 198 9.35 11.54 20.53
CA PRO A 198 8.51 10.94 21.55
C PRO A 198 8.26 11.86 22.75
N ASP A 199 9.09 12.89 22.95
CA ASP A 199 9.05 13.76 24.13
C ASP A 199 7.97 14.84 24.04
N ILE A 200 7.44 15.09 22.84
CA ILE A 200 6.41 16.10 22.61
C ILE A 200 5.04 15.45 22.81
N ILE A 201 4.52 15.64 24.02
CA ILE A 201 3.29 15.00 24.51
C ILE A 201 2.17 16.00 24.87
N ALA A 202 2.42 17.30 24.71
CA ALA A 202 1.44 18.34 25.04
C ALA A 202 0.17 18.18 24.19
N VAL A 203 -0.99 18.25 24.85
CA VAL A 203 -2.29 18.16 24.18
C VAL A 203 -2.73 19.53 23.69
N GLU A 204 -3.19 19.56 22.44
CA GLU A 204 -3.67 20.76 21.76
C GLU A 204 -5.18 20.69 21.50
N ASP A 205 -5.81 21.85 21.34
CA ASP A 205 -7.20 21.91 20.89
C ASP A 205 -7.35 21.71 19.37
N TRP A 206 -8.58 21.48 18.91
CA TRP A 206 -8.86 21.16 17.52
C TRP A 206 -8.42 22.25 16.55
N GLN A 207 -8.60 23.52 16.92
CA GLN A 207 -8.24 24.63 16.04
C GLN A 207 -6.71 24.74 15.91
N THR A 208 -6.00 24.58 17.03
CA THR A 208 -4.54 24.57 17.05
C THR A 208 -3.97 23.46 16.18
N LEU A 209 -4.53 22.24 16.27
CA LEU A 209 -4.12 21.11 15.43
C LEU A 209 -4.34 21.35 13.93
N LEU A 210 -5.39 22.07 13.55
CA LEU A 210 -5.63 22.46 12.15
C LEU A 210 -4.64 23.54 11.71
N ASP A 211 -4.45 24.59 12.52
CA ASP A 211 -3.63 25.75 12.19
C ASP A 211 -2.15 25.36 11.98
N GLU A 212 -1.68 24.34 12.68
CA GLU A 212 -0.32 23.83 12.58
C GLU A 212 -0.17 22.61 11.66
N ALA A 213 -1.22 22.26 10.90
CA ALA A 213 -1.21 21.12 9.96
C ALA A 213 -1.03 19.73 10.62
N ALA A 214 -1.25 19.60 11.94
CA ALA A 214 -1.28 18.31 12.64
C ALA A 214 -2.53 17.49 12.30
N VAL A 215 -3.61 18.18 11.93
CA VAL A 215 -4.78 17.61 11.26
C VAL A 215 -4.90 18.29 9.91
N GLN A 216 -4.98 17.50 8.84
CA GLN A 216 -5.26 17.99 7.50
C GLN A 216 -6.71 17.74 7.12
N GLN A 217 -7.24 18.56 6.23
CA GLN A 217 -8.62 18.46 5.77
C GLN A 217 -8.78 18.58 4.26
N LEU A 218 -9.75 17.85 3.73
CA LEU A 218 -10.27 17.98 2.38
C LEU A 218 -11.78 18.25 2.48
N LYS A 219 -12.25 19.32 1.86
CA LYS A 219 -13.68 19.65 1.79
C LYS A 219 -14.11 19.69 0.33
N LEU A 220 -15.08 18.85 -0.02
CA LEU A 220 -15.68 18.81 -1.35
C LEU A 220 -17.16 19.13 -1.26
N THR A 221 -17.63 19.99 -2.16
CA THR A 221 -19.06 20.20 -2.39
C THR A 221 -19.58 19.29 -3.50
N LEU A 222 -20.90 19.11 -3.55
CA LEU A 222 -21.55 18.33 -4.60
C LEU A 222 -21.25 18.90 -5.99
N GLY A 223 -21.23 20.23 -6.12
CA GLY A 223 -20.87 20.91 -7.37
C GLY A 223 -19.45 20.63 -7.83
N GLN A 224 -18.47 20.60 -6.90
CA GLN A 224 -17.08 20.27 -7.23
C GLN A 224 -16.93 18.83 -7.72
N VAL A 225 -17.63 17.88 -7.09
CA VAL A 225 -17.61 16.47 -7.52
C VAL A 225 -18.25 16.33 -8.91
N ASN A 226 -19.40 16.96 -9.16
CA ASN A 226 -20.04 16.94 -10.48
C ASN A 226 -19.13 17.52 -11.57
N ALA A 227 -18.51 18.68 -11.32
CA ALA A 227 -17.56 19.29 -12.24
C ALA A 227 -16.34 18.41 -12.53
N ALA A 228 -15.82 17.69 -11.52
CA ALA A 228 -14.70 16.78 -11.71
C ALA A 228 -15.05 15.60 -12.65
N PHE A 229 -16.25 15.02 -12.49
CA PHE A 229 -16.73 13.96 -13.39
C PHE A 229 -17.03 14.48 -14.79
N GLU A 230 -17.52 15.71 -14.94
CA GLU A 230 -17.65 16.36 -16.25
C GLU A 230 -16.29 16.52 -16.94
N ALA A 231 -15.28 16.99 -16.20
CA ALA A 231 -13.92 17.14 -16.71
C ALA A 231 -13.25 15.81 -17.09
N SER A 232 -13.66 14.69 -16.47
CA SER A 232 -13.14 13.36 -16.80
C SER A 232 -13.52 12.86 -18.20
N GLY A 233 -14.55 13.47 -18.82
CA GLY A 233 -15.00 13.15 -20.16
C GLY A 233 -15.77 11.82 -20.31
N ASP A 234 -16.09 11.11 -19.22
CA ASP A 234 -16.94 9.91 -19.25
C ASP A 234 -18.42 10.30 -19.45
N PRO A 235 -19.03 10.06 -20.62
CA PRO A 235 -20.40 10.50 -20.91
C PRO A 235 -21.45 9.86 -20.00
N LEU A 236 -21.19 8.63 -19.51
CA LEU A 236 -22.11 7.96 -18.59
C LEU A 236 -22.02 8.58 -17.19
N ALA A 237 -20.81 8.93 -16.75
CA ALA A 237 -20.61 9.64 -15.48
C ALA A 237 -21.19 11.05 -15.51
N VAL A 238 -21.09 11.76 -16.64
CA VAL A 238 -21.74 13.07 -16.82
C VAL A 238 -23.26 12.94 -16.71
N LYS A 239 -23.86 11.95 -17.38
CA LYS A 239 -25.30 11.72 -17.34
C LYS A 239 -25.80 11.31 -15.94
N ALA A 240 -24.96 10.66 -15.16
CA ALA A 240 -25.27 10.20 -13.80
C ALA A 240 -24.84 11.21 -12.71
N ALA A 241 -24.86 12.51 -13.01
CA ALA A 241 -24.54 13.56 -12.04
C ALA A 241 -25.38 13.42 -10.76
N GLU A 242 -24.75 13.68 -9.63
CA GLU A 242 -25.42 13.66 -8.33
C GLU A 242 -26.43 14.80 -8.24
N GLU A 243 -27.64 14.51 -7.78
CA GLU A 243 -28.69 15.51 -7.58
C GLU A 243 -28.54 16.20 -6.22
N GLY A 244 -28.75 17.52 -6.18
CA GLY A 244 -28.73 18.33 -4.97
C GLY A 244 -28.20 19.76 -5.20
N PRO A 245 -28.24 20.62 -4.18
CA PRO A 245 -27.60 21.94 -4.23
C PRO A 245 -26.09 21.84 -4.46
N ALA A 246 -25.54 22.70 -5.32
CA ALA A 246 -24.13 22.64 -5.68
C ALA A 246 -23.18 22.97 -4.51
N ASP A 247 -23.65 23.74 -3.52
CA ASP A 247 -22.96 24.11 -2.30
C ASP A 247 -23.18 23.11 -1.14
N GLU A 248 -23.99 22.06 -1.34
CA GLU A 248 -24.13 20.98 -0.36
C GLU A 248 -22.77 20.32 -0.11
N THR A 249 -22.40 20.18 1.17
CA THR A 249 -21.21 19.42 1.57
C THR A 249 -21.32 17.98 1.12
N PHE A 250 -20.51 17.60 0.12
CA PHE A 250 -20.38 16.23 -0.31
C PHE A 250 -19.62 15.42 0.74
N ILE A 251 -18.43 15.90 1.11
CA ILE A 251 -17.63 15.34 2.21
C ILE A 251 -16.76 16.43 2.86
N GLU A 252 -16.65 16.37 4.18
CA GLU A 252 -15.52 16.92 4.91
C GLU A 252 -14.70 15.76 5.46
N LEU A 253 -13.47 15.63 5.00
CA LEU A 253 -12.56 14.56 5.36
C LEU A 253 -11.39 15.14 6.14
N TYR A 254 -11.02 14.49 7.23
CA TYR A 254 -9.91 14.88 8.09
C TYR A 254 -8.98 13.70 8.28
N THR A 255 -7.67 13.95 8.32
CA THR A 255 -6.69 12.93 8.67
C THR A 255 -5.52 13.45 9.48
N ALA A 256 -4.92 12.56 10.29
CA ALA A 256 -3.80 12.86 11.17
C ALA A 256 -3.01 11.59 11.53
N ILE A 257 -1.72 11.72 11.79
CA ILE A 257 -0.88 10.63 12.30
C ILE A 257 -0.99 10.60 13.83
N VAL A 258 -1.72 9.63 14.36
CA VAL A 258 -2.01 9.52 15.80
C VAL A 258 -1.02 8.66 16.57
N SER A 259 -0.03 8.07 15.89
CA SER A 259 1.19 7.55 16.51
C SER A 259 2.15 8.65 16.98
N ILE A 260 2.00 9.89 16.50
CA ILE A 260 2.71 11.05 17.07
C ILE A 260 2.09 11.38 18.44
N PRO A 261 2.87 11.42 19.55
CA PRO A 261 2.27 11.43 20.89
C PRO A 261 1.33 12.58 21.21
N ALA A 262 1.75 13.82 20.95
CA ALA A 262 0.90 14.98 21.14
C ALA A 262 -0.40 14.91 20.30
N ILE A 263 -0.31 14.54 19.02
CA ILE A 263 -1.48 14.42 18.13
C ILE A 263 -2.41 13.31 18.61
N GLY A 264 -1.87 12.12 18.90
CA GLY A 264 -2.62 10.97 19.37
C GLY A 264 -3.33 11.23 20.69
N ARG A 265 -2.64 11.83 21.68
CA ARG A 265 -3.26 12.22 22.96
C ARG A 265 -4.36 13.25 22.77
N SER A 266 -4.17 14.21 21.88
CA SER A 266 -5.16 15.25 21.61
C SER A 266 -6.41 14.69 20.93
N LEU A 267 -6.24 13.86 19.90
CA LEU A 267 -7.36 13.38 19.09
C LEU A 267 -8.08 12.17 19.69
N LEU A 268 -7.35 11.27 20.35
CA LEU A 268 -7.91 10.04 20.92
C LEU A 268 -8.29 10.20 22.40
N GLY A 269 -7.61 11.10 23.11
CA GLY A 269 -7.64 11.19 24.56
C GLY A 269 -6.73 10.15 25.22
N GLU A 270 -6.34 10.41 26.46
CA GLU A 270 -5.33 9.64 27.19
C GLU A 270 -5.59 8.12 27.24
N ALA A 271 -6.83 7.71 27.53
CA ALA A 271 -7.17 6.30 27.66
C ALA A 271 -7.07 5.55 26.31
N GLU A 272 -7.56 6.16 25.23
CA GLU A 272 -7.55 5.54 23.91
C GLU A 272 -6.16 5.57 23.29
N TYR A 273 -5.41 6.66 23.49
CA TYR A 273 -4.00 6.73 23.09
C TYR A 273 -3.16 5.66 23.79
N LYS A 274 -3.35 5.44 25.10
CA LYS A 274 -2.67 4.35 25.82
C LYS A 274 -3.02 2.97 25.25
N ASN A 275 -4.27 2.76 24.85
CA ASN A 275 -4.70 1.52 24.22
C ASN A 275 -4.05 1.32 22.84
N LEU A 276 -3.93 2.41 22.05
CA LEU A 276 -3.26 2.38 20.75
C LEU A 276 -1.78 1.99 20.93
N ILE A 277 -1.03 2.71 21.77
CA ILE A 277 0.39 2.42 21.98
C ILE A 277 0.63 1.02 22.53
N GLY A 278 -0.26 0.51 23.40
CA GLY A 278 -0.16 -0.87 23.89
C GLY A 278 -0.44 -1.95 22.84
N LYS A 279 -0.95 -1.60 21.66
CA LYS A 279 -1.23 -2.50 20.54
C LYS A 279 -0.24 -2.41 19.39
N LEU A 280 0.39 -1.26 19.21
CA LEU A 280 1.32 -1.05 18.11
C LEU A 280 2.57 -1.91 18.27
N GLU A 281 2.96 -2.55 17.18
CA GLU A 281 4.29 -3.15 17.03
C GLU A 281 5.37 -2.05 17.00
N PRO A 282 6.66 -2.38 17.24
CA PRO A 282 7.75 -1.43 17.06
C PRO A 282 7.69 -0.76 15.69
N ASP A 283 7.87 0.56 15.66
CA ASP A 283 7.83 1.42 14.46
C ASP A 283 6.51 1.42 13.68
N GLN A 284 5.50 0.66 14.12
CA GLN A 284 4.19 0.65 13.51
C GLN A 284 3.47 1.97 13.72
N GLN A 285 2.84 2.48 12.67
CA GLN A 285 2.15 3.76 12.68
C GLN A 285 0.63 3.59 12.73
N ALA A 286 -0.06 4.65 13.14
CA ALA A 286 -1.51 4.70 13.08
C ALA A 286 -1.99 6.08 12.64
N ILE A 287 -3.09 6.09 11.90
CA ILE A 287 -3.74 7.30 11.41
C ILE A 287 -5.17 7.36 11.92
N LEU A 288 -5.66 8.59 12.12
CA LEU A 288 -7.08 8.86 12.28
C LEU A 288 -7.64 9.32 10.93
N VAL A 289 -8.80 8.80 10.55
CA VAL A 289 -9.60 9.33 9.44
C VAL A 289 -10.99 9.63 9.98
N ALA A 290 -11.46 10.86 9.72
CA ALA A 290 -12.78 11.29 10.15
C ALA A 290 -13.52 11.99 9.02
N GLY A 291 -14.84 11.80 8.97
CA GLY A 291 -15.69 12.17 7.85
C GLY A 291 -17.04 12.72 8.29
N GLY A 292 -17.46 13.79 7.62
CA GLY A 292 -18.82 14.33 7.66
C GLY A 292 -19.35 14.59 6.24
N GLY A 293 -20.65 14.85 6.12
CA GLY A 293 -21.30 15.09 4.82
C GLY A 293 -22.12 13.90 4.31
N ARG A 294 -22.55 13.99 3.04
CA ARG A 294 -23.38 12.96 2.40
C ARG A 294 -22.60 11.69 2.06
N TYR A 295 -21.32 11.84 1.72
CA TYR A 295 -20.43 10.76 1.36
C TYR A 295 -19.63 10.28 2.57
N SER A 296 -19.34 8.99 2.62
CA SER A 296 -18.53 8.37 3.67
C SER A 296 -17.29 7.74 3.05
N PHE A 297 -16.13 8.03 3.64
CA PHE A 297 -14.85 7.42 3.29
C PHE A 297 -14.82 5.93 3.62
N LYS A 298 -15.72 5.43 4.49
CA LYS A 298 -15.71 4.03 4.92
C LYS A 298 -16.05 3.07 3.79
N GLY A 299 -16.90 3.54 2.89
CA GLY A 299 -17.39 2.77 1.75
C GLY A 299 -18.35 1.65 2.10
N SER A 300 -18.36 0.60 1.28
CA SER A 300 -19.29 -0.54 1.41
C SER A 300 -18.58 -1.87 1.61
N GLY A 301 -17.26 -1.92 1.38
CA GLY A 301 -16.47 -3.15 1.45
C GLY A 301 -16.11 -3.61 2.86
N TYR A 302 -16.14 -2.72 3.85
CA TYR A 302 -15.54 -2.89 5.18
C TYR A 302 -16.35 -3.80 6.15
N VAL A 303 -17.02 -4.83 5.62
CA VAL A 303 -17.65 -5.89 6.42
C VAL A 303 -16.60 -6.86 6.96
N ARG A 304 -17.02 -7.89 7.70
CA ARG A 304 -16.09 -8.85 8.33
C ARG A 304 -15.10 -9.44 7.32
N GLY A 305 -13.81 -9.20 7.50
CA GLY A 305 -12.73 -9.63 6.59
C GLY A 305 -12.64 -8.85 5.28
N GLY A 306 -13.37 -7.74 5.15
CA GLY A 306 -13.34 -6.86 3.98
C GLY A 306 -12.42 -5.67 4.17
N ILE A 307 -12.38 -4.80 3.15
CA ILE A 307 -11.52 -3.62 3.11
C ILE A 307 -12.32 -2.31 3.10
N PHE A 308 -11.65 -1.24 3.47
CA PHE A 308 -12.10 0.12 3.22
C PHE A 308 -11.85 0.46 1.75
N ASP A 309 -12.94 0.52 0.96
CA ASP A 309 -12.91 0.53 -0.50
C ASP A 309 -13.01 1.93 -1.13
N ARG A 310 -12.97 2.99 -0.30
CA ARG A 310 -13.13 4.38 -0.74
C ARG A 310 -11.99 5.30 -0.33
N PHE A 311 -10.95 4.77 0.27
CA PHE A 311 -9.72 5.51 0.43
C PHE A 311 -8.52 4.57 0.44
N GLN A 312 -7.37 5.14 0.12
CA GLN A 312 -6.07 4.52 0.27
C GLN A 312 -5.08 5.56 0.77
N VAL A 313 -3.97 5.10 1.34
CA VAL A 313 -2.84 5.95 1.70
C VAL A 313 -1.71 5.68 0.73
N VAL A 314 -1.13 6.72 0.15
CA VAL A 314 0.01 6.61 -0.75
C VAL A 314 1.22 7.31 -0.13
N GLN A 315 2.35 6.60 -0.06
CA GLN A 315 3.63 7.11 0.37
C GLN A 315 4.76 6.57 -0.51
N GLY A 316 5.23 7.42 -1.43
CA GLY A 316 6.23 7.02 -2.42
C GLY A 316 5.67 5.99 -3.41
N ASP A 317 6.05 4.72 -3.24
CA ASP A 317 5.57 3.62 -4.10
C ASP A 317 4.64 2.69 -3.29
N ALA A 318 4.51 2.94 -1.98
CA ALA A 318 3.57 2.23 -1.14
C ALA A 318 2.20 2.85 -1.36
N LEU A 319 1.24 2.01 -1.71
CA LEU A 319 -0.17 2.29 -1.57
C LEU A 319 -0.62 1.51 -0.31
N ILE A 320 -1.66 1.89 0.41
CA ILE A 320 -2.06 1.19 1.63
C ILE A 320 -3.57 1.21 1.69
N ARG A 321 -4.16 0.02 1.65
CA ARG A 321 -5.58 -0.22 1.92
C ARG A 321 -5.72 -0.87 3.28
N PHE A 322 -6.83 -0.56 3.94
CA PHE A 322 -7.07 -1.03 5.29
C PHE A 322 -8.14 -2.10 5.30
N HIS A 323 -7.93 -3.14 6.10
CA HIS A 323 -8.93 -4.15 6.43
C HIS A 323 -9.77 -3.72 7.64
N ASP A 324 -10.90 -4.41 7.82
CA ASP A 324 -11.74 -4.23 9.00
C ASP A 324 -11.01 -4.61 10.31
N TYR A 325 -10.05 -5.52 10.31
CA TYR A 325 -9.30 -5.87 11.52
C TYR A 325 -8.19 -4.86 11.88
N GLU A 326 -7.80 -3.99 10.94
CA GLU A 326 -6.82 -2.91 11.15
C GLU A 326 -7.47 -1.63 11.68
N HIS A 327 -8.81 -1.58 11.71
CA HIS A 327 -9.55 -0.40 12.16
C HIS A 327 -10.18 -0.55 13.54
N LYS A 328 -10.39 0.59 14.19
CA LYS A 328 -11.26 0.73 15.34
C LYS A 328 -12.14 1.97 15.18
N ARG A 329 -13.45 1.77 15.24
CA ARG A 329 -14.40 2.88 15.30
C ARG A 329 -14.26 3.66 16.61
N LEU A 330 -14.14 4.98 16.50
CA LEU A 330 -14.15 5.90 17.62
C LEU A 330 -15.52 6.57 17.74
N ARG A 331 -15.86 7.00 18.97
CA ARG A 331 -17.13 7.68 19.22
C ARG A 331 -17.10 9.14 18.77
N ARG A 332 -15.95 9.79 18.91
CA ARG A 332 -15.71 11.21 18.60
C ARG A 332 -14.20 11.47 18.59
N ILE A 333 -13.82 12.64 18.10
CA ILE A 333 -12.52 13.25 18.33
C ILE A 333 -12.52 13.87 19.73
N ALA A 334 -11.45 13.66 20.51
CA ALA A 334 -11.35 14.09 21.89
C ALA A 334 -10.94 15.56 22.06
N ALA A 335 -10.18 16.11 21.10
CA ALA A 335 -9.68 17.48 21.13
C ALA A 335 -10.81 18.48 21.37
N SER A 336 -10.54 19.48 22.22
CA SER A 336 -11.53 20.52 22.54
C SER A 336 -11.88 21.30 21.28
N GLY A 337 -13.18 21.59 21.08
CA GLY A 337 -13.66 22.29 19.89
C GLY A 337 -13.82 21.43 18.63
N ALA A 338 -13.49 20.13 18.68
CA ALA A 338 -13.65 19.26 17.52
C ALA A 338 -15.13 19.12 17.08
N PRO A 339 -15.41 19.10 15.77
CA PRO A 339 -16.76 18.95 15.25
C PRO A 339 -17.32 17.56 15.57
N LYS A 340 -18.65 17.47 15.62
CA LYS A 340 -19.34 16.18 15.70
C LYS A 340 -19.42 15.58 14.30
N LEU A 341 -18.50 14.66 14.01
CA LEU A 341 -18.44 13.93 12.75
C LEU A 341 -19.18 12.60 12.84
N LYS A 342 -19.72 12.16 11.70
CA LYS A 342 -20.51 10.92 11.58
C LYS A 342 -19.60 9.70 11.65
N ASP A 343 -18.49 9.76 10.93
CA ASP A 343 -17.50 8.71 10.80
C ASP A 343 -16.21 9.19 11.46
N VAL A 344 -15.69 8.44 12.43
CA VAL A 344 -14.42 8.71 13.12
C VAL A 344 -13.79 7.37 13.40
N ASP A 345 -12.67 7.09 12.75
CA ASP A 345 -12.04 5.78 12.78
C ASP A 345 -10.54 5.90 12.93
N LEU A 346 -9.99 4.99 13.73
CA LEU A 346 -8.57 4.78 13.94
C LEU A 346 -8.13 3.62 13.05
N PHE A 347 -7.03 3.78 12.33
CA PHE A 347 -6.45 2.77 11.46
C PHE A 347 -5.00 2.51 11.86
N VAL A 348 -4.66 1.25 12.08
CA VAL A 348 -3.28 0.81 12.29
C VAL A 348 -2.71 0.43 10.93
N VAL A 349 -1.54 0.95 10.59
CA VAL A 349 -0.89 0.68 9.32
C VAL A 349 -0.18 -0.67 9.41
N PRO A 350 -0.33 -1.58 8.41
CA PRO A 350 0.38 -2.86 8.44
C PRO A 350 1.89 -2.65 8.34
N THR A 351 2.66 -3.43 9.11
CA THR A 351 4.11 -3.25 9.28
C THR A 351 4.94 -3.58 8.03
N ASP A 352 4.37 -4.38 7.11
CA ASP A 352 4.99 -4.79 5.85
C ASP A 352 4.86 -3.72 4.74
N GLN A 353 4.12 -2.63 4.96
CA GLN A 353 3.89 -1.59 3.95
C GLN A 353 4.97 -0.49 3.92
N GLY A 354 5.92 -0.51 4.87
CA GLY A 354 7.03 0.44 4.91
C GLY A 354 6.62 1.91 5.11
N PHE A 355 5.47 2.14 5.75
CA PHE A 355 4.96 3.48 6.02
C PHE A 355 5.73 4.19 7.13
N ASP A 356 6.25 5.38 6.84
CA ASP A 356 7.00 6.23 7.75
C ASP A 356 6.15 7.45 8.15
N GLY A 357 5.77 7.52 9.43
CA GLY A 357 4.97 8.61 9.98
C GLY A 357 5.72 9.96 10.10
N ALA A 358 7.03 9.99 9.86
CA ALA A 358 7.81 11.22 9.81
C ALA A 358 7.96 11.78 8.39
N MET A 359 7.38 11.13 7.38
CA MET A 359 7.46 11.52 5.98
C MET A 359 6.12 12.03 5.43
N PRO A 360 6.13 12.88 4.39
CA PRO A 360 4.92 13.23 3.67
C PRO A 360 4.23 11.99 3.07
N TRP A 361 2.91 11.99 3.09
CA TRP A 361 2.06 10.99 2.46
C TRP A 361 0.77 11.64 1.99
N GLN A 362 -0.04 10.90 1.24
CA GLN A 362 -1.35 11.38 0.78
C GLN A 362 -2.43 10.35 1.10
N LEU A 363 -3.58 10.84 1.53
CA LEU A 363 -4.81 10.07 1.55
C LEU A 363 -5.55 10.34 0.25
N GLU A 364 -5.77 9.32 -0.56
CA GLU A 364 -6.57 9.44 -1.77
C GLU A 364 -7.99 8.97 -1.48
N LEU A 365 -8.95 9.88 -1.61
CA LEU A 365 -10.38 9.56 -1.50
C LEU A 365 -10.89 9.12 -2.87
N LEU A 366 -11.36 7.87 -2.95
CA LEU A 366 -11.98 7.31 -4.15
C LEU A 366 -13.48 7.61 -4.13
N VAL A 367 -13.90 8.53 -4.99
CA VAL A 367 -15.32 8.86 -5.17
C VAL A 367 -15.86 8.09 -6.37
N GLY A 368 -16.73 7.12 -6.09
CA GLY A 368 -17.43 6.34 -7.11
C GLY A 368 -18.81 6.90 -7.46
N ARG A 369 -19.11 6.94 -8.77
CA ARG A 369 -20.41 7.29 -9.36
C ARG A 369 -20.99 6.11 -10.12
N LEU A 370 -22.24 5.75 -9.85
CA LEU A 370 -22.94 4.68 -10.58
C LEU A 370 -23.25 5.14 -12.01
N THR A 371 -22.68 4.47 -13.01
CA THR A 371 -22.89 4.77 -14.44
C THR A 371 -23.82 3.77 -15.13
N GLY A 372 -24.27 2.76 -14.40
CA GLY A 372 -25.27 1.77 -14.84
C GLY A 372 -25.63 0.81 -13.70
N PRO A 373 -26.45 -0.23 -13.97
CA PRO A 373 -26.91 -1.16 -12.93
C PRO A 373 -25.77 -1.89 -12.20
N THR A 374 -24.66 -2.12 -12.91
CA THR A 374 -23.50 -2.85 -12.39
C THR A 374 -22.17 -2.18 -12.73
N LYS A 375 -22.17 -0.88 -13.05
CA LYS A 375 -20.97 -0.14 -13.44
C LYS A 375 -20.79 1.12 -12.61
N LYS A 376 -19.55 1.44 -12.29
CA LYS A 376 -19.16 2.65 -11.59
C LYS A 376 -17.97 3.31 -12.29
N SER A 377 -17.98 4.63 -12.36
CA SER A 377 -16.80 5.43 -12.65
C SER A 377 -16.23 5.97 -11.34
N PHE A 378 -14.91 6.04 -11.22
CA PHE A 378 -14.23 6.54 -10.03
C PHE A 378 -13.36 7.75 -10.37
N LEU A 379 -13.19 8.63 -9.39
CA LEU A 379 -12.20 9.70 -9.40
C LEU A 379 -11.52 9.74 -8.03
N ASN A 380 -10.23 10.06 -8.04
CA ASN A 380 -9.44 10.27 -6.82
C ASN A 380 -9.44 11.76 -6.47
N PHE A 381 -9.53 12.04 -5.17
CA PHE A 381 -9.35 13.36 -4.59
C PHE A 381 -8.31 13.27 -3.49
N ASP A 382 -7.23 14.02 -3.65
CA ASP A 382 -6.04 13.84 -2.82
C ASP A 382 -6.06 14.79 -1.62
N LEU A 383 -5.74 14.23 -0.45
CA LEU A 383 -5.50 14.96 0.78
C LEU A 383 -4.05 14.72 1.19
N LEU A 384 -3.19 15.68 0.86
CA LEU A 384 -1.78 15.67 1.24
C LEU A 384 -1.61 15.87 2.74
N TYR A 385 -0.70 15.11 3.35
CA TYR A 385 -0.31 15.25 4.74
C TYR A 385 1.22 15.32 4.85
N THR A 386 1.71 16.40 5.44
CA THR A 386 3.11 16.53 5.85
C THR A 386 3.16 16.65 7.37
N PRO A 387 3.82 15.72 8.08
CA PRO A 387 3.95 15.80 9.53
C PRO A 387 4.62 17.12 9.92
N PRO A 388 4.04 17.89 10.87
CA PRO A 388 4.63 19.17 11.25
C PRO A 388 6.01 19.00 11.87
N ASP A 389 6.99 19.82 11.43
CA ASP A 389 8.38 19.78 11.90
C ASP A 389 8.52 19.83 13.41
N LYS A 390 7.61 20.53 14.09
CA LYS A 390 7.62 20.64 15.55
C LYS A 390 7.51 19.28 16.24
N TYR A 391 6.98 18.25 15.59
CA TYR A 391 6.84 16.90 16.13
C TYR A 391 7.96 15.94 15.73
N LEU A 392 8.94 16.42 14.97
CA LEU A 392 10.01 15.61 14.41
C LEU A 392 11.35 15.94 15.06
N ILE A 393 12.24 14.95 15.07
CA ILE A 393 13.66 15.13 15.30
C ILE A 393 14.41 14.79 14.02
N TYR A 394 15.46 15.55 13.74
CA TYR A 394 16.28 15.39 12.54
C TYR A 394 17.66 14.90 12.93
N ALA A 395 17.96 13.64 12.61
CA ALA A 395 19.30 13.10 12.75
C ALA A 395 20.15 13.54 11.55
N GLN A 396 21.39 13.97 11.79
CA GLN A 396 22.33 14.18 10.69
C GLN A 396 22.65 12.86 10.00
N PRO A 397 22.84 12.85 8.67
CA PRO A 397 23.20 11.64 7.96
C PRO A 397 24.46 11.03 8.58
N GLU A 398 24.43 9.72 8.81
CA GLU A 398 25.60 8.98 9.26
C GLU A 398 26.70 9.19 8.21
N VAL A 399 27.74 9.93 8.58
CA VAL A 399 28.92 10.09 7.72
C VAL A 399 29.60 8.73 7.72
N LEU A 400 29.27 7.91 6.71
CA LEU A 400 30.02 6.68 6.48
C LEU A 400 31.50 7.08 6.40
N PRO A 401 32.38 6.50 7.23
CA PRO A 401 33.81 6.80 7.13
C PRO A 401 34.19 6.53 5.69
N ALA A 402 34.84 7.52 5.05
CA ALA A 402 35.34 7.36 3.71
C ALA A 402 36.15 6.07 3.68
N VAL A 403 35.63 5.03 3.02
CA VAL A 403 36.40 3.83 2.74
C VAL A 403 37.57 4.35 1.93
N GLY A 404 38.75 4.34 2.56
CA GLY A 404 39.95 4.93 1.99
C GLY A 404 40.17 4.38 0.60
N LEU A 405 39.86 5.19 -0.41
CA LEU A 405 40.43 5.00 -1.73
C LEU A 405 41.95 5.12 -1.55
N LEU A 406 42.62 3.99 -1.76
CA LEU A 406 44.07 3.83 -1.97
C LEU A 406 44.97 3.73 -0.72
N SER A 407 45.02 2.55 -0.10
CA SER A 407 46.18 2.12 0.72
C SER A 407 47.12 1.13 0.00
N TRP A 408 46.84 0.75 -1.25
CA TRP A 408 47.64 -0.24 -2.01
C TRP A 408 48.53 0.38 -3.11
N LEU A 409 48.48 1.70 -3.31
CA LEU A 409 49.40 2.44 -4.19
C LEU A 409 50.62 2.93 -3.39
N LYS A 410 51.34 2.01 -2.74
CA LYS A 410 52.77 2.20 -2.47
C LYS A 410 53.51 1.45 -3.56
N VAL A 411 53.86 2.18 -4.61
CA VAL A 411 54.88 1.75 -5.57
C VAL A 411 56.21 1.86 -4.82
N ASP A 412 56.80 0.73 -4.48
CA ASP A 412 58.19 0.68 -4.04
C ASP A 412 59.08 1.12 -5.20
N ALA A 413 59.93 2.12 -4.93
CA ALA A 413 61.03 2.57 -5.77
C ALA A 413 62.33 1.90 -5.33
#